data_AF-A0A2L0HAR7-F1
#
_entry.id   AF-A0A2L0HAR7-F1
#
_cell.length_a   1.000
_cell.length_b   1.000
_cell.length_c   1.000
_cell.angle_alpha   90.00
_cell.angle_beta   90.00
_cell.angle_gamma   90.00
#
_symmetry.space_group_name_H-M   'P 1'
#
loop_
_entity.id
_entity.type
_entity.pdbx_description
1 polymer ?
#
loop_
_entity_poly.entity_id
_entity_poly.type
_entity_poly.pdbx_seq_one_letter_code
_entity_poly.pdbx_strand_id
1 'polypeptide(L)' 'MLRQFERLNAIRDFLQGRLELYEARDCFGFDDFDDGTSDEFRDRIAELSEELTSLRRRRGRYKNW' A
#
# COMPACT_ATOMS: atom_id res chain seq x y z
N MET A 1 2.88 5.05 18.31
CA MET A 1 3.79 4.85 17.16
C MET A 1 3.77 3.42 16.63
N LEU A 2 4.07 2.38 17.43
CA LEU A 2 4.07 0.98 16.95
C LEU A 2 2.71 0.54 16.39
N ARG A 3 1.62 0.76 17.15
CA ARG A 3 0.24 0.45 16.74
C ARG A 3 -0.20 1.15 15.43
N GLN A 4 0.25 2.38 15.21
CA GLN A 4 -0.07 3.12 13.97
C GLN A 4 0.72 2.53 12.79
N PHE A 5 2.00 2.24 12.99
CA PHE A 5 2.83 1.59 11.97
C PHE A 5 2.25 0.23 11.56
N GLU A 6 1.89 -0.61 12.52
CA GLU A 6 1.27 -1.92 12.26
C GLU A 6 -0.06 -1.79 11.50
N ARG A 7 -0.90 -0.83 11.91
CA ARG A 7 -2.17 -0.55 11.21
C ARG A 7 -1.95 -0.13 9.76
N LEU A 8 -1.05 0.81 9.51
CA LEU A 8 -0.78 1.29 8.14
C LEU A 8 -0.13 0.21 7.27
N ASN A 9 0.74 -0.62 7.87
CA ASN A 9 1.36 -1.75 7.18
C ASN A 9 0.31 -2.79 6.78
N ALA A 10 -0.61 -3.14 7.68
CA ALA A 10 -1.71 -4.06 7.38
C ALA A 10 -2.65 -3.53 6.28
N ILE A 11 -2.92 -2.21 6.26
CA ILE A 11 -3.73 -1.59 5.19
C ILE A 11 -2.99 -1.65 3.85
N ARG A 12 -1.68 -1.36 3.83
CA ARG A 12 -0.87 -1.46 2.61
C ARG A 12 -0.88 -2.89 2.08
N ASP A 13 -0.62 -3.88 2.92
CA ASP A 13 -0.56 -5.29 2.52
C ASP A 13 -1.92 -5.76 1.95
N PHE A 14 -3.03 -5.31 2.56
CA PHE A 14 -4.37 -5.57 2.03
C PHE A 14 -4.61 -4.96 0.65
N LEU A 15 -4.20 -3.70 0.44
CA LEU A 15 -4.34 -3.03 -0.87
C LEU A 15 -3.46 -3.69 -1.93
N GLN A 16 -2.25 -4.13 -1.58
CA GLN A 16 -1.37 -4.88 -2.48
C GLN A 16 -2.03 -6.18 -2.94
N GLY A 17 -2.60 -6.96 -2.02
CA GLY A 17 -3.33 -8.18 -2.39
C GLY A 17 -4.56 -7.90 -3.28
N ARG A 18 -5.24 -6.78 -3.09
CA ARG A 18 -6.35 -6.38 -3.98
C ARG A 18 -5.88 -5.99 -5.37
N LEU A 19 -4.77 -5.26 -5.47
CA LEU A 19 -4.15 -4.90 -6.74
C LEU A 19 -3.71 -6.16 -7.50
N GLU A 20 -3.03 -7.09 -6.83
CA GLU A 20 -2.61 -8.36 -7.45
C GLU A 20 -3.79 -9.16 -8.00
N LEU A 21 -4.89 -9.25 -7.26
CA LEU A 21 -6.12 -9.89 -7.73
C LEU A 21 -6.75 -9.14 -8.91
N TYR A 22 -6.69 -7.81 -8.90
CA TYR A 22 -7.21 -6.96 -9.97
C TYR A 22 -6.41 -7.15 -11.26
N GLU A 23 -5.09 -7.09 -11.18
CA GLU A 23 -4.17 -7.30 -12.30
C GLU A 23 -4.22 -8.75 -12.81
N ALA A 24 -4.40 -9.74 -11.92
CA ALA A 24 -4.58 -11.14 -12.33
C ALA A 24 -5.91 -11.39 -13.05
N ARG A 25 -6.95 -10.57 -12.81
CA ARG A 25 -8.24 -10.68 -13.52
C ARG A 25 -8.09 -10.33 -15.01
N ASP A 26 -7.19 -9.42 -15.33
CA ASP A 26 -6.87 -8.99 -16.69
C ASP A 26 -6.27 -10.14 -17.53
N CYS A 27 -5.55 -11.07 -16.87
CA CYS A 27 -4.94 -12.23 -17.53
C CYS A 27 -5.94 -13.21 -18.18
N PHE A 28 -7.24 -13.11 -17.88
CA PHE A 28 -8.28 -13.98 -18.43
C PHE A 28 -9.10 -13.35 -19.56
N GLY A 29 -8.74 -12.15 -20.03
CA GLY A 29 -9.41 -11.50 -21.16
C GLY A 29 -10.87 -11.13 -20.88
N PHE A 30 -11.23 -10.95 -19.60
CA PHE A 30 -12.44 -10.22 -19.25
C PHE A 30 -12.17 -8.76 -19.61
N ASP A 31 -12.70 -8.35 -20.77
CA ASP A 31 -12.86 -7.00 -21.33
C ASP A 31 -12.13 -5.92 -20.51
N ASP A 32 -11.07 -5.31 -21.07
CA ASP A 32 -10.20 -4.28 -20.48
C ASP A 32 -11.01 -3.23 -19.68
N PHE A 33 -11.39 -3.57 -18.46
CA PHE A 33 -12.17 -2.71 -17.59
C PHE A 33 -11.15 -1.92 -16.78
N ASP A 34 -10.44 -1.03 -17.46
CA ASP A 34 -9.62 -0.05 -16.79
C ASP A 34 -10.51 1.11 -16.35
N ASP A 35 -11.13 0.95 -15.18
CA ASP A 35 -11.92 1.98 -14.51
C ASP A 35 -11.06 2.89 -13.62
N GLY A 36 -9.72 2.78 -13.70
CA GLY A 36 -8.78 3.50 -12.85
C GLY A 36 -8.56 2.88 -11.47
N THR A 37 -9.22 1.78 -11.12
CA THR A 37 -9.08 1.13 -9.79
C THR A 37 -7.63 0.69 -9.51
N SER A 38 -6.93 0.19 -10.53
CA SER A 38 -5.52 -0.20 -10.39
C SER A 38 -4.64 1.01 -10.04
N ASP A 39 -4.86 2.14 -10.70
CA ASP A 39 -4.09 3.35 -10.45
C ASP A 39 -4.41 3.95 -9.08
N GLU A 40 -5.67 3.96 -8.65
CA GLU A 40 -6.04 4.34 -7.28
C GLU A 40 -5.36 3.47 -6.22
N PHE A 41 -5.26 2.15 -6.45
CA PHE A 41 -4.54 1.26 -5.54
C PHE A 41 -3.04 1.58 -5.51
N ARG A 42 -2.41 1.78 -6.67
CA ARG A 42 -0.99 2.12 -6.76
C ARG A 42 -0.68 3.44 -6.04
N ASP A 43 -1.47 4.47 -6.28
CA ASP A 43 -1.32 5.79 -5.64
C ASP A 43 -1.45 5.66 -4.12
N ARG A 44 -2.47 4.94 -3.65
CA ARG A 44 -2.68 4.77 -2.21
C ARG A 44 -1.58 3.93 -1.54
N ILE A 45 -1.07 2.90 -2.23
CA ILE A 45 0.06 2.09 -1.75
C ILE A 45 1.33 2.95 -1.66
N ALA A 46 1.57 3.82 -2.64
CA ALA A 46 2.71 4.72 -2.64
C ALA A 46 2.66 5.69 -1.44
N GLU A 47 1.52 6.34 -1.23
CA GLU A 47 1.30 7.27 -0.10
C GLU A 47 1.55 6.57 1.26
N LEU A 48 0.99 5.37 1.44
CA LEU A 48 1.19 4.59 2.68
C LEU A 48 2.64 4.18 2.87
N SER A 49 3.36 3.88 1.78
CA SER A 49 4.78 3.50 1.82
C SER A 49 5.67 4.67 2.23
N GLU A 50 5.35 5.88 1.76
CA GLU A 50 6.01 7.10 2.20
C GLU A 50 5.73 7.40 3.69
N GLU A 51 4.48 7.27 4.12
CA GLU A 51 4.10 7.49 5.52
C GLU A 51 4.81 6.49 6.45
N LEU A 52 4.84 5.20 6.09
CA LEU A 52 5.56 4.16 6.83
C LEU A 52 7.06 4.46 6.91
N THR A 53 7.66 4.95 5.82
CA THR A 53 9.07 5.36 5.79
C THR A 53 9.33 6.54 6.72
N SER A 54 8.45 7.54 6.71
CA SER A 54 8.50 8.70 7.61
C SER A 54 8.38 8.28 9.08
N LEU A 55 7.42 7.41 9.41
CA LEU A 55 7.23 6.88 10.75
C LEU A 55 8.43 6.06 11.23
N ARG A 56 9.02 5.24 10.34
CA ARG A 56 10.23 4.46 10.64
C ARG A 56 11.43 5.36 10.93
N ARG A 57 11.64 6.42 10.13
CA ARG A 57 12.68 7.43 10.37
C ARG A 57 12.48 8.16 11.69
N ARG A 58 11.24 8.57 12.00
CA ARG A 58 10.89 9.19 13.31
C ARG A 58 11.23 8.25 14.46
N ARG A 59 10.85 6.97 14.39
CA ARG A 59 11.17 5.97 15.42
C ARG A 59 12.69 5.75 15.58
N GLY A 60 13.44 5.73 14.48
CA GLY A 60 14.91 5.62 14.52
C GLY A 60 15.58 6.80 15.22
N ARG A 61 15.08 8.02 15.01
CA ARG A 61 15.58 9.23 15.70
C ARG A 61 15.36 9.20 17.22
N TYR A 62 14.27 8.61 17.71
CA TYR A 62 14.02 8.47 19.15
C TYR A 62 14.85 7.38 19.83
N LYS A 63 15.44 6.44 19.09
CA LYS A 63 16.29 5.36 19.64
C LYS A 63 17.76 5.77 19.82
N ASN A 64 18.17 6.90 19.24
CA ASN A 64 19.55 7.39 19.24
C ASN A 64 19.79 8.52 20.29
N TRP A 65 18.89 8.66 21.27
CA TRP A 65 19.05 9.56 22.42
C TRP A 65 19.07 8.74 23.71
#